data_AF-A0A0D8L4J3-F1
#
_entry.id   AF-A0A0D8L4J3-F1
#
_cell.length_a   1.000
_cell.length_b   1.000
_cell.length_c   1.000
_cell.angle_alpha   90.00
_cell.angle_beta   90.00
_cell.angle_gamma   90.00
#
_symmetry.space_group_name_H-M   'P 1'
#
loop_
_entity.id
_entity.type
_entity.pdbx_description
1 polymer ?
#
loop_
_entity_poly.entity_id
_entity_poly.type
_entity_poly.pdbx_seq_one_letter_code
_entity_poly.pdbx_strand_id
1 'polypeptide(L)'
;MKNEKQPKWLAGRVQYIQGLKSPNEQQRLLVILTEKEDKTPQDMKTLSLLIQAERAAEKAQDARAKVMNLIQAEKRSAAKAARKARDHALYQSAGLLIMAGLVDSQTGKPVDDAAALLGALVSLNDLSRDNPKWSDWKIRGQELLNQHSNT
;
A
#
# COMPACT_ATOMS: atom_id res chain seq x y z
N MET A 1 -38.63 -7.80 15.78
CA MET A 1 -37.21 -7.39 15.68
C MET A 1 -36.80 -6.64 14.40
N LYS A 2 -37.58 -6.64 13.29
CA LYS A 2 -37.23 -5.82 12.09
C LYS A 2 -37.55 -4.31 12.23
N ASN A 3 -38.50 -3.93 13.10
CA ASN A 3 -39.01 -2.55 13.20
C ASN A 3 -38.15 -1.58 14.04
N GLU A 4 -37.33 -2.04 14.99
CA GLU A 4 -36.49 -1.15 15.82
C GLU A 4 -35.19 -0.70 15.16
N LYS A 5 -34.69 -1.46 14.17
CA LYS A 5 -33.45 -1.12 13.46
C LYS A 5 -33.62 0.05 12.49
N GLN A 6 -34.82 0.24 11.98
CA GLN A 6 -35.14 1.33 11.05
C GLN A 6 -35.09 2.72 11.70
N PRO A 7 -35.75 2.99 12.85
CA PRO A 7 -35.68 4.29 13.51
C PRO A 7 -34.26 4.63 13.97
N LYS A 8 -33.51 3.65 14.50
CA LYS A 8 -32.12 3.87 14.91
C LYS A 8 -31.21 4.22 13.72
N TRP A 9 -31.35 3.51 12.61
CA TRP A 9 -30.60 3.82 11.39
C TRP A 9 -30.99 5.19 10.82
N LEU A 10 -32.30 5.50 10.80
CA LEU A 10 -32.80 6.78 10.27
C LEU A 10 -32.28 7.96 11.08
N ALA A 11 -32.32 7.87 12.41
CA ALA A 11 -31.77 8.90 13.30
C ALA A 11 -30.28 9.16 13.03
N GLY A 12 -29.48 8.11 12.92
CA GLY A 12 -28.06 8.24 12.56
C GLY A 12 -27.85 8.84 11.16
N ARG A 13 -28.69 8.45 10.19
CA ARG A 13 -28.59 8.98 8.82
C ARG A 13 -28.97 10.45 8.75
N VAL A 14 -30.00 10.89 9.46
CA VAL A 14 -30.40 12.30 9.56
C VAL A 14 -29.26 13.13 10.16
N GLN A 15 -28.67 12.66 11.27
CA GLN A 15 -27.55 13.36 11.91
C GLN A 15 -26.33 13.46 10.98
N TYR A 16 -26.03 12.40 10.22
CA TYR A 16 -25.01 12.43 9.17
C TYR A 16 -25.32 13.47 8.09
N ILE A 17 -26.54 13.47 7.55
CA ILE A 17 -26.98 14.40 6.50
C ILE A 17 -26.90 15.86 6.97
N GLN A 18 -27.31 16.14 8.20
CA GLN A 18 -27.23 17.47 8.81
C GLN A 18 -25.77 17.96 8.95
N GLY A 19 -24.81 17.04 9.09
CA GLY A 19 -23.38 17.35 9.10
C GLY A 19 -22.75 17.56 7.71
N LEU A 20 -23.48 17.32 6.62
CA LEU A 20 -22.95 17.51 5.27
C LEU A 20 -22.85 19.00 4.91
N LYS A 21 -21.73 19.38 4.30
CA LYS A 21 -21.52 20.76 3.81
C LYS A 21 -22.50 21.17 2.72
N SER A 22 -22.99 20.22 1.94
CA SER A 22 -23.94 20.44 0.84
C SER A 22 -24.76 19.17 0.59
N PRO A 23 -25.81 18.91 1.40
CA PRO A 23 -26.71 17.78 1.17
C PRO A 23 -27.50 18.00 -0.12
N ASN A 24 -27.75 16.91 -0.85
CA ASN A 24 -28.56 16.95 -2.07
C ASN A 24 -30.06 17.13 -1.76
N GLU A 25 -30.87 17.37 -2.79
CA GLU A 25 -32.31 17.65 -2.62
C GLU A 25 -33.08 16.49 -1.96
N GLN A 26 -32.77 15.24 -2.33
CA GLN A 26 -33.40 14.04 -1.75
C GLN A 26 -33.07 13.88 -0.26
N GLN A 27 -31.83 14.18 0.13
CA GLN A 27 -31.36 14.14 1.51
C GLN A 27 -32.01 15.22 2.37
N ARG A 28 -32.15 16.45 1.83
CA ARG A 28 -32.87 17.53 2.51
C ARG A 28 -34.33 17.18 2.72
N LEU A 29 -34.98 16.64 1.69
CA LEU A 29 -36.38 16.21 1.78
C LEU A 29 -36.57 15.10 2.82
N LEU A 30 -35.62 14.16 2.92
CA LEU A 30 -35.65 13.12 3.96
C LEU A 30 -35.64 13.73 5.37
N VAL A 31 -34.75 14.70 5.63
CA VAL A 31 -34.67 15.37 6.94
C VAL A 31 -35.99 16.08 7.26
N ILE A 32 -36.49 16.89 6.33
CA ILE A 32 -37.76 17.63 6.47
C ILE A 32 -38.93 16.68 6.77
N LEU A 33 -39.07 15.61 5.97
CA LEU A 33 -40.14 14.65 6.18
C LEU A 33 -40.00 13.89 7.49
N THR A 34 -38.77 13.67 7.97
CA THR A 34 -38.54 12.99 9.25
C THR A 34 -38.97 13.85 10.44
N GLU A 35 -38.72 15.17 10.40
CA GLU A 35 -39.04 16.13 11.47
C GLU A 35 -40.51 16.58 11.49
N LYS A 36 -41.24 16.43 10.38
CA LYS A 36 -42.67 16.83 10.29
C LYS A 36 -43.58 16.10 11.29
N GLU A 37 -44.34 16.79 12.13
CA GLU A 37 -45.26 16.16 13.10
C GLU A 37 -46.49 15.55 12.40
N ASP A 38 -47.19 16.32 11.55
CA ASP A 38 -48.41 15.87 10.84
C ASP A 38 -48.12 15.27 9.46
N LYS A 39 -47.49 14.09 9.42
CA LYS A 39 -47.20 13.38 8.16
C LYS A 39 -48.49 12.85 7.51
N THR A 40 -48.74 13.24 6.26
CA THR A 40 -49.80 12.65 5.44
C THR A 40 -49.44 11.23 4.99
N PRO A 41 -50.40 10.42 4.51
CA PRO A 41 -50.10 9.13 3.88
C PRO A 41 -49.10 9.22 2.72
N GLN A 42 -49.16 10.32 1.96
CA GLN A 42 -48.21 10.58 0.87
C GLN A 42 -46.81 10.90 1.39
N ASP A 43 -46.70 11.66 2.50
CA ASP A 43 -45.41 11.93 3.15
C ASP A 43 -44.75 10.65 3.66
N MET A 44 -45.53 9.77 4.29
CA MET A 44 -45.03 8.48 4.78
C MET A 44 -44.53 7.59 3.63
N LYS A 45 -45.27 7.55 2.51
CA LYS A 45 -44.84 6.83 1.30
C LYS A 45 -43.56 7.41 0.72
N THR A 46 -43.48 8.73 0.62
CA THR A 46 -42.30 9.44 0.10
C THR A 46 -41.08 9.20 0.99
N LEU A 47 -41.23 9.32 2.32
CA LEU A 47 -40.17 9.04 3.29
C LEU A 47 -39.67 7.60 3.20
N SER A 48 -40.57 6.63 3.02
CA SER A 48 -40.18 5.22 2.84
C SER A 48 -39.31 5.03 1.59
N LEU A 49 -39.63 5.69 0.48
CA LEU A 49 -38.84 5.60 -0.76
C LEU A 49 -37.46 6.26 -0.59
N LEU A 50 -37.40 7.42 0.07
CA LEU A 50 -36.14 8.11 0.36
C LEU A 50 -35.23 7.26 1.26
N ILE A 51 -35.80 6.61 2.28
CA ILE A 51 -35.06 5.68 3.17
C ILE A 51 -34.48 4.52 2.36
N GLN A 52 -35.26 3.94 1.45
CA GLN A 52 -34.80 2.83 0.60
C GLN A 52 -33.65 3.28 -0.33
N ALA A 53 -33.78 4.46 -0.94
CA ALA A 53 -32.75 5.04 -1.81
C ALA A 53 -31.44 5.28 -1.04
N GLU A 54 -31.49 5.89 0.14
CA GLU A 54 -30.32 6.16 0.98
C GLU A 54 -29.64 4.86 1.44
N ARG A 55 -30.41 3.83 1.79
CA ARG A 55 -29.85 2.50 2.13
C ARG A 55 -29.16 1.84 0.94
N ALA A 56 -29.76 1.94 -0.25
CA ALA A 56 -29.15 1.42 -1.46
C ALA A 56 -27.84 2.16 -1.78
N ALA A 57 -27.81 3.48 -1.62
CA ALA A 57 -26.62 4.29 -1.80
C ALA A 57 -25.51 3.95 -0.79
N GLU A 58 -25.84 3.82 0.50
CA GLU A 58 -24.91 3.40 1.55
C GLU A 58 -24.31 2.02 1.25
N LYS A 59 -25.16 1.04 0.89
CA LYS A 59 -24.70 -0.31 0.52
C LYS A 59 -23.79 -0.29 -0.71
N ALA A 60 -24.08 0.55 -1.69
CA ALA A 60 -23.24 0.70 -2.88
C ALA A 60 -21.88 1.35 -2.54
N GLN A 61 -21.86 2.34 -1.65
CA GLN A 61 -20.63 2.95 -1.16
C GLN A 61 -19.76 1.95 -0.41
N ASP A 62 -20.35 1.16 0.50
CA ASP A 62 -19.65 0.11 1.23
C ASP A 62 -19.06 -0.95 0.30
N ALA A 63 -19.82 -1.38 -0.72
CA ALA A 63 -19.33 -2.34 -1.71
C ALA A 63 -18.13 -1.78 -2.48
N ARG A 64 -18.21 -0.51 -2.94
CA ARG A 64 -17.09 0.17 -3.63
C ARG A 64 -15.87 0.29 -2.72
N ALA A 65 -16.06 0.66 -1.45
CA ALA A 65 -14.97 0.77 -0.48
C ALA A 65 -14.27 -0.58 -0.25
N LYS A 66 -15.03 -1.67 -0.13
CA LYS A 66 -14.47 -3.03 0.00
C LYS A 66 -13.62 -3.43 -1.20
N VAL A 67 -14.11 -3.19 -2.41
CA VAL A 67 -13.35 -3.48 -3.66
C VAL A 67 -12.07 -2.64 -3.71
N MET A 68 -12.15 -1.34 -3.42
CA MET A 68 -10.97 -0.47 -3.38
C MET A 68 -9.95 -0.91 -2.33
N ASN A 69 -10.40 -1.34 -1.16
CA ASN A 69 -9.53 -1.85 -0.11
C ASN A 69 -8.79 -3.13 -0.55
N LEU A 70 -9.47 -4.02 -1.28
CA LEU A 70 -8.85 -5.23 -1.85
C LEU A 70 -7.75 -4.87 -2.85
N ILE A 71 -8.06 -4.01 -3.82
CA ILE A 71 -7.09 -3.53 -4.82
C ILE A 71 -5.89 -2.88 -4.14
N GLN A 72 -6.12 -2.04 -3.13
CA GLN A 72 -5.03 -1.38 -2.41
C GLN A 72 -4.22 -2.37 -1.55
N ALA A 73 -4.85 -3.41 -1.02
CA ALA A 73 -4.14 -4.47 -0.30
C ALA A 73 -3.18 -5.23 -1.22
N GLU A 74 -3.62 -5.57 -2.43
CA GLU A 74 -2.77 -6.20 -3.46
C GLU A 74 -1.63 -5.28 -3.90
N LYS A 75 -1.89 -3.99 -4.14
CA LYS A 75 -0.82 -3.03 -4.46
C LYS A 75 0.21 -2.93 -3.34
N ARG A 76 -0.23 -2.92 -2.08
CA ARG A 76 0.68 -2.89 -0.92
C ARG A 76 1.48 -4.18 -0.78
N SER A 77 0.88 -5.35 -1.04
CA SER A 77 1.58 -6.63 -0.96
C SER A 77 2.65 -6.74 -2.05
N ALA A 78 2.32 -6.37 -3.29
CA ALA A 78 3.27 -6.31 -4.40
C ALA A 78 4.43 -5.34 -4.11
N ALA A 79 4.12 -4.13 -3.63
CA ALA A 79 5.15 -3.16 -3.25
C ALA A 79 6.03 -3.62 -2.08
N LYS A 80 5.50 -4.43 -1.16
CA LYS A 80 6.27 -5.03 -0.06
C LYS A 80 7.18 -6.14 -0.58
N ALA A 81 6.67 -7.00 -1.48
CA ALA A 81 7.47 -8.05 -2.11
C ALA A 81 8.63 -7.45 -2.92
N ALA A 82 8.39 -6.41 -3.71
CA ALA A 82 9.42 -5.70 -4.46
C ALA A 82 10.51 -5.11 -3.56
N ARG A 83 10.13 -4.48 -2.44
CA ARG A 83 11.08 -3.98 -1.43
C ARG A 83 11.91 -5.09 -0.81
N LYS A 84 11.26 -6.20 -0.40
CA LYS A 84 11.96 -7.37 0.14
C LYS A 84 12.96 -7.96 -0.85
N ALA A 85 12.58 -8.08 -2.13
CA ALA A 85 13.47 -8.57 -3.18
C ALA A 85 14.67 -7.63 -3.40
N ARG A 86 14.43 -6.31 -3.42
CA ARG A 86 15.50 -5.31 -3.51
C ARG A 86 16.44 -5.38 -2.32
N ASP A 87 15.91 -5.41 -1.09
CA ASP A 87 16.73 -5.46 0.11
C ASP A 87 17.56 -6.74 0.17
N HIS A 88 16.98 -7.88 -0.24
CA HIS A 88 17.71 -9.13 -0.40
C HIS A 88 18.84 -9.03 -1.43
N ALA A 89 18.59 -8.42 -2.60
CA ALA A 89 19.62 -8.19 -3.61
C ALA A 89 20.73 -7.24 -3.12
N LEU A 90 20.39 -6.22 -2.32
CA LEU A 90 21.37 -5.36 -1.67
C LEU A 90 22.23 -6.14 -0.67
N TYR A 91 21.63 -7.01 0.14
CA TYR A 91 22.38 -7.89 1.04
C TYR A 91 23.30 -8.85 0.28
N GLN A 92 22.84 -9.44 -0.84
CA GLN A 92 23.69 -10.27 -1.69
C GLN A 92 24.87 -9.46 -2.26
N SER A 93 24.63 -8.22 -2.69
CA SER A 93 25.68 -7.33 -3.19
C SER A 93 26.70 -6.97 -2.10
N ALA A 94 26.24 -6.67 -0.89
CA ALA A 94 27.12 -6.47 0.27
C ALA A 94 27.88 -7.75 0.64
N GLY A 95 27.25 -8.92 0.51
CA GLY A 95 27.87 -10.22 0.69
C GLY A 95 29.07 -10.44 -0.24
N LEU A 96 29.01 -9.97 -1.49
CA LEU A 96 30.17 -10.01 -2.40
C LEU A 96 31.35 -9.20 -1.87
N LEU A 97 31.10 -8.03 -1.26
CA LEU A 97 32.15 -7.22 -0.66
C LEU A 97 32.77 -7.90 0.56
N ILE A 98 31.96 -8.60 1.35
CA ILE A 98 32.44 -9.43 2.48
C ILE A 98 33.30 -10.59 1.96
N MET A 99 32.83 -11.33 0.97
CA MET A 99 33.57 -12.45 0.36
C MET A 99 34.88 -12.00 -0.30
N ALA A 100 34.90 -10.78 -0.86
CA ALA A 100 36.10 -10.18 -1.42
C ALA A 100 37.09 -9.67 -0.35
N GLY A 101 36.74 -9.75 0.94
CA GLY A 101 37.55 -9.27 2.06
C GLY A 101 37.57 -7.76 2.21
N LEU A 102 36.65 -7.04 1.55
CA LEU A 102 36.58 -5.57 1.58
C LEU A 102 35.73 -5.05 2.74
N VAL A 103 34.89 -5.92 3.33
CA VAL A 103 34.01 -5.61 4.47
C VAL A 103 34.19 -6.71 5.51
N ASP A 104 34.35 -6.31 6.77
CA ASP A 104 34.39 -7.23 7.90
C ASP A 104 33.00 -7.83 8.14
N SER A 105 32.93 -9.17 8.19
CA SER A 105 31.66 -9.91 8.25
C SER A 105 30.93 -9.79 9.60
N GLN A 106 31.64 -9.46 10.68
CA GLN A 106 31.07 -9.36 12.01
C GLN A 106 30.53 -7.96 12.31
N THR A 107 31.26 -6.94 11.89
CA THR A 107 30.95 -5.53 12.15
C THR A 107 30.20 -4.86 11.01
N GLY A 108 30.26 -5.42 9.80
CA GLY A 108 29.65 -4.86 8.59
C GLY A 108 30.32 -3.58 8.09
N LYS A 109 31.51 -3.25 8.60
CA LYS A 109 32.26 -2.06 8.22
C LYS A 109 33.30 -2.41 7.16
N PRO A 110 33.65 -1.45 6.27
CA PRO A 110 34.84 -1.59 5.44
C PRO A 110 36.06 -1.96 6.29
N VAL A 111 36.88 -2.89 5.78
CA VAL A 111 38.12 -3.28 6.46
C VAL A 111 39.11 -2.11 6.50
N ASP A 112 39.13 -1.31 5.43
CA ASP A 112 39.94 -0.11 5.26
C ASP A 112 39.08 1.18 5.34
N ASP A 113 39.70 2.34 5.04
CA ASP A 113 39.00 3.61 4.98
C ASP A 113 37.84 3.61 3.96
N ALA A 114 36.67 4.11 4.39
CA ALA A 114 35.45 4.08 3.59
C ALA A 114 35.54 4.95 2.32
N ALA A 115 36.27 6.06 2.35
CA ALA A 115 36.42 6.93 1.19
C ALA A 115 37.37 6.28 0.16
N ALA A 116 38.44 5.62 0.62
CA ALA A 116 39.33 4.85 -0.24
C ALA A 116 38.59 3.70 -0.96
N LEU A 117 37.77 2.93 -0.23
CA LEU A 117 36.94 1.87 -0.81
C LEU A 117 35.95 2.43 -1.85
N LEU A 118 35.27 3.54 -1.53
CA LEU A 118 34.35 4.17 -2.47
C LEU A 118 35.07 4.64 -3.74
N GLY A 119 36.24 5.28 -3.60
CA GLY A 119 37.05 5.72 -4.75
C GLY A 119 37.48 4.56 -5.66
N ALA A 120 37.86 3.42 -5.06
CA ALA A 120 38.17 2.20 -5.82
C ALA A 120 36.96 1.65 -6.58
N LEU A 121 35.78 1.63 -5.95
CA LEU A 121 34.54 1.16 -6.58
C LEU A 121 34.06 2.11 -7.70
N VAL A 122 34.25 3.41 -7.54
CA VAL A 122 34.01 4.40 -8.61
C VAL A 122 34.96 4.15 -9.79
N SER A 123 36.25 3.96 -9.51
CA SER A 123 37.25 3.65 -10.55
C SER A 123 36.91 2.35 -11.30
N LEU A 124 36.35 1.36 -10.60
CA LEU A 124 35.83 0.13 -11.20
C LEU A 124 34.60 0.40 -12.09
N ASN A 125 33.68 1.26 -11.67
CA ASN A 125 32.50 1.63 -12.44
C ASN A 125 32.86 2.38 -13.73
N ASP A 126 33.86 3.25 -13.66
CA ASP A 126 34.31 4.08 -14.78
C ASP A 126 35.13 3.29 -15.81
N LEU A 127 35.58 2.08 -15.45
CA LEU A 127 36.26 1.18 -16.38
C LEU A 127 35.32 0.74 -17.50
N SER A 128 35.73 0.93 -18.76
CA SER A 128 34.97 0.47 -19.92
C SER A 128 34.61 -1.02 -19.81
N ARG A 129 33.39 -1.39 -20.23
CA ARG A 129 32.90 -2.77 -20.20
C ARG A 129 33.56 -3.67 -21.25
N ASP A 130 34.21 -3.08 -22.25
CA ASP A 130 35.03 -3.80 -23.22
C ASP A 130 36.46 -4.09 -22.71
N ASN A 131 36.80 -3.63 -21.50
CA ASN A 131 38.10 -3.90 -20.91
C ASN A 131 38.28 -5.42 -20.67
N PRO A 132 39.37 -6.04 -21.14
CA PRO A 132 39.57 -7.49 -21.04
C PRO A 132 39.59 -8.00 -19.59
N LYS A 133 39.91 -7.14 -18.62
CA LYS A 133 39.89 -7.49 -17.18
C LYS A 133 38.53 -8.02 -16.72
N TRP A 134 37.42 -7.61 -17.34
CA TRP A 134 36.09 -8.11 -16.98
C TRP A 134 35.96 -9.63 -17.19
N SER A 135 36.61 -10.17 -18.23
CA SER A 135 36.62 -11.62 -18.48
C SER A 135 37.42 -12.36 -17.41
N ASP A 136 38.61 -11.86 -17.07
CA ASP A 136 39.47 -12.45 -16.04
C ASP A 136 38.78 -12.43 -14.66
N TRP A 137 38.17 -11.29 -14.31
CA TRP A 137 37.41 -11.15 -13.07
C TRP A 137 36.18 -12.05 -13.01
N LYS A 138 35.50 -12.26 -14.14
CA LYS A 138 34.36 -13.18 -14.19
C LYS A 138 34.80 -14.62 -13.88
N ILE A 139 35.91 -15.08 -14.46
CA ILE A 139 36.45 -16.43 -14.21
C ILE A 139 36.79 -16.58 -12.72
N ARG A 140 37.62 -15.66 -12.20
CA ARG A 140 38.03 -15.67 -10.79
C ARG A 140 36.84 -15.56 -9.83
N GLY A 141 35.87 -14.70 -10.14
CA GLY A 141 34.66 -14.53 -9.34
C GLY A 141 33.81 -15.80 -9.29
N GLN A 142 33.67 -16.52 -10.41
CA GLN A 142 32.93 -17.77 -10.46
C GLN A 142 33.59 -18.86 -9.60
N GLU A 143 34.93 -18.95 -9.61
CA GLU A 143 35.66 -19.88 -8.75
C GLU A 143 35.40 -19.60 -7.27
N LEU A 144 35.47 -18.33 -6.86
CA LEU A 144 35.19 -17.93 -5.47
C LEU A 144 33.74 -18.22 -5.05
N LEU A 145 32.75 -17.96 -5.93
CA LEU A 145 31.35 -18.27 -5.66
C LEU A 145 31.10 -19.77 -5.49
N ASN A 146 31.73 -20.60 -6.34
CA ASN A 146 31.59 -22.05 -6.25
C ASN A 146 32.22 -22.62 -4.97
N GLN A 147 33.34 -22.08 -4.51
CA GLN A 147 33.99 -22.49 -3.26
C GLN A 147 33.10 -22.25 -2.04
N HIS A 148 32.39 -21.12 -2.00
CA HIS A 148 31.53 -20.73 -0.87
C HIS A 148 30.12 -21.33 -0.93
N SER A 149 29.71 -21.88 -2.09
CA SER A 149 28.40 -22.54 -2.25
C SER A 149 28.41 -24.03 -1.85
N ASN A 150 29.60 -24.62 -1.72
CA ASN A 150 29.81 -26.04 -1.38
C ASN A 150 30.16 -26.28 0.11
N THR A 151 30.05 -25.26 0.95
CA THR A 151 30.25 -25.27 2.40
C THR A 151 28.98 -24.81 3.10
#